data_AF-A0AAJ2VPF2-F1
#
_entry.id   AF-A0AAJ2VPF2-F1
#
_cell.length_a   1.000
_cell.length_b   1.000
_cell.length_c   1.000
_cell.angle_alpha   90.00
_cell.angle_beta   90.00
_cell.angle_gamma   90.00
#
_symmetry.space_group_name_H-M   'P 1'
#
loop_
_entity.id
_entity.type
_entity.pdbx_description
1 polymer ?
#
loop_
_entity_poly.entity_id
_entity_poly.type
_entity_poly.pdbx_seq_one_letter_code
_entity_poly.pdbx_strand_id
1 'polypeptide(L)'
;MYDSYFYYMNGKIKCESSFKGSYAAYLIKNGEVVEKQHYTKKKEKVFSWYGEGVYSVRFFFAINGERVKYLAKSFFIREKVKYLVDDTEYRSRNIAEGENFRILFFDNHAEVTFITFNGTRSRKKSLPFALKYCKKRNFNLISVNQDGDSQYQDLSLSIFHEAVRNYLTSSNINYGASLGGYCALYYAGVINANVIAISPKNSAHPKFIKKRFKGLNFKHKEIRDTPTSKGNVNIFFDPYKVEDVKFLEGLILPYSDNCKLHPLPHAGHQLLKYVKELGCLTELIDSLVINECIDIEENVENSTYLAEKAWFLYRDDNKEVAKEMALRSMDIAPNRRAEMLLSLF
;
A
#
# COMPACT_ATOMS: atom_id res chain seq x y z
N MET A 1 20.48 -20.30 -16.10
CA MET A 1 19.44 -19.28 -15.87
C MET A 1 18.57 -19.27 -17.12
N TYR A 2 17.27 -19.47 -17.00
CA TYR A 2 16.35 -19.48 -18.13
C TYR A 2 15.45 -18.29 -17.95
N ASP A 3 15.47 -17.39 -18.92
CA ASP A 3 14.65 -16.20 -18.89
C ASP A 3 13.50 -16.42 -19.84
N SER A 4 12.30 -16.08 -19.38
CA SER A 4 11.14 -16.06 -20.24
C SER A 4 10.51 -14.69 -20.15
N TYR A 5 10.45 -14.01 -21.28
CA TYR A 5 9.98 -12.65 -21.35
C TYR A 5 8.56 -12.60 -21.90
N PHE A 6 7.84 -11.56 -21.53
CA PHE A 6 6.48 -11.35 -21.96
C PHE A 6 6.26 -9.89 -22.26
N TYR A 7 5.52 -9.63 -23.33
CA TYR A 7 5.26 -8.28 -23.81
C TYR A 7 3.86 -8.22 -24.39
N TYR A 8 3.17 -7.10 -24.17
CA TYR A 8 1.95 -6.78 -24.90
C TYR A 8 2.23 -5.64 -25.89
N MET A 9 2.22 -5.96 -27.18
CA MET A 9 2.46 -5.00 -28.26
C MET A 9 1.44 -5.19 -29.37
N ASN A 10 0.91 -4.08 -29.89
CA ASN A 10 0.04 -4.05 -31.07
C ASN A 10 -1.13 -5.04 -31.02
N GLY A 11 -1.85 -5.09 -29.89
CA GLY A 11 -3.00 -5.98 -29.74
C GLY A 11 -2.65 -7.46 -29.65
N LYS A 12 -1.39 -7.81 -29.37
CA LYS A 12 -0.92 -9.19 -29.27
C LYS A 12 -0.11 -9.40 -27.99
N ILE A 13 -0.22 -10.61 -27.43
CA ILE A 13 0.55 -11.02 -26.25
C ILE A 13 1.70 -11.88 -26.75
N LYS A 14 2.93 -11.37 -26.69
CA LYS A 14 4.14 -12.11 -27.10
C LYS A 14 4.81 -12.70 -25.87
N CYS A 15 5.24 -13.95 -25.97
CA CYS A 15 6.16 -14.56 -25.03
C CYS A 15 7.41 -15.07 -25.73
N GLU A 16 8.54 -14.96 -25.03
CA GLU A 16 9.85 -15.40 -25.50
C GLU A 16 10.51 -16.27 -24.44
N SER A 17 11.31 -17.25 -24.85
CA SER A 17 12.02 -18.16 -23.95
C SER A 17 13.45 -18.37 -24.43
N SER A 18 14.42 -18.16 -23.53
CA SER A 18 15.84 -18.51 -23.76
C SER A 18 16.15 -19.98 -23.41
N PHE A 19 15.12 -20.78 -23.10
CA PHE A 19 15.28 -22.18 -22.73
C PHE A 19 15.83 -23.01 -23.91
N LYS A 20 16.88 -23.81 -23.65
CA LYS A 20 17.55 -24.65 -24.67
C LYS A 20 16.76 -25.91 -25.04
N GLY A 21 15.80 -26.34 -24.22
CA GLY A 21 14.90 -27.46 -24.50
C GLY A 21 13.60 -27.03 -25.20
N SER A 22 12.56 -27.85 -25.12
CA SER A 22 11.22 -27.46 -25.60
C SER A 22 10.40 -26.86 -24.48
N TYR A 23 9.42 -26.01 -24.81
CA TYR A 23 8.45 -25.51 -23.84
C TYR A 23 7.02 -25.52 -24.39
N ALA A 24 6.04 -25.72 -23.51
CA ALA A 24 4.64 -25.41 -23.74
C ALA A 24 4.29 -24.12 -22.99
N ALA A 25 3.33 -23.34 -23.51
CA ALA A 25 2.91 -22.07 -22.91
C ALA A 25 1.39 -21.93 -23.00
N TYR A 26 0.70 -21.76 -21.87
CA TYR A 26 -0.77 -21.63 -21.82
C TYR A 26 -1.15 -20.24 -21.37
N LEU A 27 -1.90 -19.52 -22.20
CA LEU A 27 -2.51 -18.24 -21.86
C LEU A 27 -3.82 -18.49 -21.12
N ILE A 28 -3.97 -17.81 -19.99
CA ILE A 28 -5.10 -17.93 -19.08
C ILE A 28 -5.69 -16.53 -18.91
N LYS A 29 -6.99 -16.36 -19.05
CA LYS A 29 -7.71 -15.12 -18.78
C LYS A 29 -8.74 -15.38 -17.68
N ASN A 30 -8.72 -14.56 -16.62
CA ASN A 30 -9.67 -14.64 -15.50
C ASN A 30 -9.81 -16.06 -14.91
N GLY A 31 -8.72 -16.83 -14.88
CA GLY A 31 -8.69 -18.20 -14.36
C GLY A 31 -8.90 -19.30 -15.39
N GLU A 32 -9.33 -18.98 -16.60
CA GLU A 32 -9.64 -19.95 -17.66
C GLU A 32 -8.55 -19.97 -18.74
N VAL A 33 -8.17 -21.16 -19.20
CA VAL A 33 -7.19 -21.29 -20.29
C VAL A 33 -7.84 -20.89 -21.61
N VAL A 34 -7.42 -19.76 -22.17
CA VAL A 34 -7.98 -19.21 -23.42
C VAL A 34 -7.18 -19.58 -24.66
N GLU A 35 -5.89 -19.86 -24.52
CA GLU A 35 -5.05 -20.30 -25.64
C GLU A 35 -3.91 -21.21 -25.15
N LYS A 36 -3.53 -22.21 -25.96
CA LYS A 36 -2.44 -23.15 -25.64
C LYS A 36 -1.42 -23.21 -26.76
N GLN A 37 -0.15 -23.21 -26.38
CA GLN A 37 0.97 -23.65 -27.20
C GLN A 37 1.50 -24.96 -26.63
N HIS A 38 1.46 -26.02 -27.43
CA HIS A 38 2.11 -27.28 -27.10
C HIS A 38 3.64 -27.17 -27.24
N TYR A 39 4.35 -28.16 -26.70
CA TYR A 39 5.80 -28.19 -26.65
C TYR A 39 6.44 -27.80 -27.98
N THR A 40 7.25 -26.76 -27.97
CA THR A 40 7.95 -26.23 -29.14
C THR A 40 9.38 -25.85 -28.79
N LYS A 41 10.26 -25.88 -29.79
CA LYS A 41 11.62 -25.33 -29.72
C LYS A 41 11.71 -23.91 -30.28
N LYS A 42 10.61 -23.34 -30.78
CA LYS A 42 10.56 -21.94 -31.21
C LYS A 42 10.90 -21.05 -30.02
N LYS A 43 11.65 -19.97 -30.24
CA LYS A 43 12.02 -19.04 -29.17
C LYS A 43 10.86 -18.15 -28.73
N GLU A 44 9.83 -18.03 -29.57
CA GLU A 44 8.71 -17.13 -29.36
C GLU A 44 7.35 -17.79 -29.63
N LYS A 45 6.34 -17.30 -28.92
CA LYS A 45 4.93 -17.56 -29.20
C LYS A 45 4.15 -16.27 -29.05
N VAL A 46 3.26 -16.03 -30.01
CA VAL A 46 2.31 -14.93 -29.97
C VAL A 46 0.92 -15.50 -29.71
N PHE A 47 0.27 -14.98 -28.69
CA PHE A 47 -1.11 -15.27 -28.32
C PHE A 47 -2.03 -14.13 -28.76
N SER A 48 -3.28 -14.49 -28.98
CA SER A 48 -4.35 -13.56 -29.31
C SER A 48 -4.69 -12.69 -28.10
N TRP A 49 -5.18 -11.49 -28.37
CA TRP A 49 -5.75 -10.62 -27.33
C TRP A 49 -7.24 -10.91 -27.17
N TYR A 50 -7.71 -10.98 -25.93
CA TYR A 50 -9.08 -11.36 -25.59
C TYR A 50 -9.79 -10.27 -24.77
N GLY A 51 -9.45 -9.01 -25.00
CA GLY A 51 -9.99 -7.85 -24.28
C GLY A 51 -9.29 -7.54 -22.96
N GLU A 52 -9.88 -6.68 -22.15
CA GLU A 52 -9.35 -6.36 -20.83
C GLU A 52 -9.51 -7.52 -19.84
N GLY A 53 -8.63 -7.60 -18.87
CA GLY A 53 -8.73 -8.57 -17.78
C GLY A 53 -7.40 -8.98 -17.17
N VAL A 54 -7.49 -9.92 -16.23
CA VAL A 54 -6.31 -10.55 -15.62
C VAL A 54 -5.89 -11.70 -16.51
N TYR A 55 -4.67 -11.64 -17.00
CA TYR A 55 -4.05 -12.69 -17.76
C TYR A 55 -2.99 -13.40 -16.93
N SER A 56 -2.70 -14.64 -17.27
CA SER A 56 -1.45 -15.29 -16.88
C SER A 56 -0.97 -16.20 -17.99
N VAL A 57 0.34 -16.39 -18.10
CA VAL A 57 0.91 -17.42 -18.95
C VAL A 57 1.68 -18.40 -18.10
N ARG A 58 1.36 -19.68 -18.28
CA ARG A 58 2.06 -20.81 -17.64
C ARG A 58 2.97 -21.47 -18.64
N PHE A 59 4.25 -21.51 -18.34
CA PHE A 59 5.25 -22.28 -19.06
C PHE A 59 5.50 -23.65 -18.42
N PHE A 60 5.67 -24.64 -19.29
CA PHE A 60 6.11 -25.98 -18.94
C PHE A 60 7.32 -26.30 -19.79
N PHE A 61 8.46 -26.62 -19.17
CA PHE A 61 9.72 -26.83 -19.85
C PHE A 61 10.09 -28.31 -19.88
N ALA A 62 10.65 -28.79 -20.99
CA ALA A 62 11.09 -30.16 -21.14
C ALA A 62 12.46 -30.29 -21.84
N ILE A 63 13.28 -31.22 -21.36
CA ILE A 63 14.56 -31.62 -21.99
C ILE A 63 14.41 -33.09 -22.38
N ASN A 64 14.71 -33.42 -23.63
CA ASN A 64 14.59 -34.80 -24.15
C ASN A 64 13.21 -35.46 -23.92
N GLY A 65 12.15 -34.66 -23.88
CA GLY A 65 10.78 -35.15 -23.66
C GLY A 65 10.35 -35.22 -22.19
N GLU A 66 11.29 -35.09 -21.25
CA GLU A 66 11.01 -35.09 -19.81
C GLU A 66 10.74 -33.69 -19.30
N ARG A 67 9.67 -33.52 -18.51
CA ARG A 67 9.33 -32.22 -17.90
C ARG A 67 10.32 -31.89 -16.80
N VAL A 68 10.97 -30.74 -16.92
CA VAL A 68 12.01 -30.31 -15.97
C VAL A 68 11.59 -29.13 -15.11
N LYS A 69 10.61 -28.32 -15.53
CA LYS A 69 10.26 -27.10 -14.79
C LYS A 69 8.87 -26.53 -15.13
N TYR A 70 8.33 -25.79 -14.17
CA TYR A 70 7.13 -24.97 -14.26
C TYR A 70 7.45 -23.50 -13.94
N LEU A 71 6.86 -22.56 -14.67
CA LEU A 71 6.89 -21.11 -14.39
C LEU A 71 5.53 -20.52 -14.75
N ALA A 72 4.98 -19.66 -13.90
CA ALA A 72 3.80 -18.86 -14.22
C ALA A 72 4.16 -17.38 -14.17
N LYS A 73 3.56 -16.55 -15.04
CA LYS A 73 3.58 -15.10 -14.91
C LYS A 73 2.17 -14.58 -15.09
N SER A 74 1.76 -13.59 -14.28
CA SER A 74 0.42 -12.99 -14.37
C SER A 74 0.54 -11.56 -14.87
N PHE A 75 -0.53 -10.96 -15.37
CA PHE A 75 -0.53 -9.56 -15.79
C PHE A 75 -1.95 -9.03 -15.89
N PHE A 76 -2.07 -7.71 -15.90
CA PHE A 76 -3.35 -7.04 -16.07
C PHE A 76 -3.24 -6.12 -17.29
N ILE A 77 -4.17 -6.27 -18.23
CA ILE A 77 -4.26 -5.43 -19.42
C ILE A 77 -5.53 -4.58 -19.29
N ARG A 78 -5.36 -3.25 -19.20
CA ARG A 78 -6.38 -2.25 -19.51
C ARG A 78 -5.91 -1.36 -20.66
N GLU A 79 -6.82 -0.81 -21.45
CA GLU A 79 -6.53 -0.03 -22.67
C GLU A 79 -5.51 1.10 -22.44
N LYS A 80 -5.48 1.67 -21.23
CA LYS A 80 -4.60 2.79 -20.87
C LYS A 80 -3.40 2.41 -19.99
N VAL A 81 -3.31 1.19 -19.46
CA VAL A 81 -2.27 0.80 -18.51
C VAL A 81 -1.92 -0.69 -18.64
N LYS A 82 -0.64 -0.97 -18.91
CA LYS A 82 -0.12 -2.33 -19.18
C LYS A 82 0.86 -2.72 -18.09
N TYR A 83 0.48 -3.62 -17.18
CA TYR A 83 1.38 -4.13 -16.13
C TYR A 83 1.75 -5.58 -16.38
N LEU A 84 3.05 -5.89 -16.45
CA LEU A 84 3.60 -7.25 -16.50
C LEU A 84 3.94 -7.72 -15.08
N VAL A 85 3.21 -8.67 -14.48
CA VAL A 85 3.59 -9.20 -13.16
C VAL A 85 4.51 -10.40 -13.37
N ASP A 86 5.82 -10.19 -13.20
CA ASP A 86 6.77 -11.29 -13.12
C ASP A 86 6.62 -12.05 -11.80
N ASP A 87 6.55 -13.38 -11.87
CA ASP A 87 6.55 -14.25 -10.69
C ASP A 87 7.96 -14.76 -10.35
N THR A 88 9.00 -14.22 -10.99
CA THR A 88 10.36 -14.29 -10.44
C THR A 88 10.36 -13.75 -9.03
N GLU A 89 11.11 -14.39 -8.13
CA GLU A 89 11.28 -13.97 -6.74
C GLU A 89 11.36 -12.45 -6.65
N TYR A 90 10.45 -11.85 -5.87
CA TYR A 90 10.42 -10.42 -5.61
C TYR A 90 11.62 -10.09 -4.72
N ARG A 91 12.81 -10.06 -5.34
CA ARG A 91 14.08 -10.00 -4.63
C ARG A 91 14.26 -8.59 -4.09
N SER A 92 14.23 -8.48 -2.78
CA SER A 92 14.59 -7.24 -2.10
C SER A 92 16.09 -7.03 -2.11
N ARG A 93 16.54 -5.79 -2.30
CA ARG A 93 17.88 -5.33 -1.94
C ARG A 93 17.80 -4.43 -0.71
N ASN A 94 18.75 -4.57 0.21
CA ASN A 94 18.95 -3.57 1.26
C ASN A 94 19.65 -2.35 0.67
N ILE A 95 19.00 -1.18 0.69
CA ILE A 95 19.54 0.05 0.11
C ILE A 95 20.02 1.04 1.18
N ALA A 96 19.56 0.89 2.42
CA ALA A 96 20.12 1.57 3.59
C ALA A 96 19.71 0.86 4.88
N GLU A 97 20.59 0.86 5.87
CA GLU A 97 20.28 0.38 7.21
C GLU A 97 21.00 1.24 8.24
N GLY A 98 20.26 1.65 9.27
CA GLY A 98 20.79 2.30 10.46
C GLY A 98 20.51 1.47 11.69
N GLU A 99 20.73 2.07 12.86
CA GLU A 99 20.46 1.43 14.15
C GLU A 99 19.00 0.96 14.23
N ASN A 100 18.06 1.90 14.07
CA ASN A 100 16.63 1.67 14.25
C ASN A 100 15.81 1.76 12.95
N PHE A 101 16.43 1.67 11.78
CA PHE A 101 15.69 1.61 10.52
C PHE A 101 16.37 0.72 9.48
N ARG A 102 15.58 0.25 8.51
CA ARG A 102 16.04 -0.45 7.31
C ARG A 102 15.19 -0.04 6.12
N ILE A 103 15.83 0.17 4.98
CA ILE A 103 15.20 0.51 3.72
C ILE A 103 15.49 -0.60 2.71
N LEU A 104 14.43 -1.22 2.21
CA LEU A 104 14.48 -2.27 1.19
C LEU A 104 13.94 -1.74 -0.13
N PHE A 105 14.61 -2.07 -1.22
CA PHE A 105 14.11 -1.83 -2.57
C PHE A 105 13.71 -3.15 -3.22
N PHE A 106 12.55 -3.16 -3.86
CA PHE A 106 12.06 -4.24 -4.69
C PHE A 106 11.83 -3.67 -6.09
N ASP A 107 12.65 -4.13 -7.03
CA ASP A 107 12.67 -3.65 -8.40
C ASP A 107 11.72 -4.47 -9.28
N ASN A 108 10.84 -3.78 -9.97
CA ASN A 108 9.93 -4.32 -10.97
C ASN A 108 10.12 -3.64 -12.34
N HIS A 109 11.14 -2.78 -12.46
CA HIS A 109 11.39 -1.92 -13.61
C HIS A 109 10.14 -1.12 -14.04
N ALA A 110 9.35 -0.68 -13.05
CA ALA A 110 8.12 0.06 -13.24
C ALA A 110 8.36 1.57 -13.33
N GLU A 111 7.41 2.31 -13.90
CA GLU A 111 7.40 3.78 -13.89
C GLU A 111 6.88 4.37 -12.56
N VAL A 112 6.16 3.55 -11.79
CA VAL A 112 5.60 3.94 -10.49
C VAL A 112 6.39 3.25 -9.37
N THR A 113 6.85 4.05 -8.41
CA THR A 113 7.53 3.59 -7.20
C THR A 113 6.69 3.94 -5.98
N PHE A 114 6.23 2.93 -5.26
CA PHE A 114 5.65 3.11 -3.94
C PHE A 114 6.77 3.17 -2.89
N ILE A 115 6.71 4.17 -2.01
CA ILE A 115 7.55 4.27 -0.83
C ILE A 115 6.65 4.12 0.39
N THR A 116 6.78 3.00 1.10
CA THR A 116 5.87 2.69 2.20
C THR A 116 6.53 2.71 3.56
N PHE A 117 5.85 3.31 4.53
CA PHE A 117 6.32 3.41 5.91
C PHE A 117 5.48 2.49 6.80
N ASN A 118 6.11 1.51 7.41
CA ASN A 118 5.43 0.59 8.33
C ASN A 118 5.01 1.30 9.64
N GLY A 119 3.92 0.82 10.24
CA GLY A 119 3.33 1.42 11.45
C GLY A 119 4.15 1.21 12.73
N THR A 120 3.64 1.70 13.85
CA THR A 120 4.26 1.50 15.19
C THR A 120 4.44 0.01 15.49
N ARG A 121 5.49 -0.35 16.24
CA ARG A 121 5.84 -1.74 16.61
C ARG A 121 6.34 -2.62 15.46
N SER A 122 6.49 -2.09 14.25
CA SER A 122 7.21 -2.81 13.19
C SER A 122 8.67 -3.02 13.58
N ARG A 123 9.31 -4.00 12.97
CA ARG A 123 10.74 -4.30 13.12
C ARG A 123 11.45 -4.05 11.80
N LYS A 124 12.78 -3.93 11.82
CA LYS A 124 13.58 -3.82 10.57
C LYS A 124 13.32 -4.95 9.59
N LYS A 125 12.98 -6.15 10.11
CA LYS A 125 12.67 -7.37 9.35
C LYS A 125 11.17 -7.53 9.04
N SER A 126 10.31 -6.59 9.44
CA SER A 126 8.88 -6.66 9.11
C SER A 126 8.68 -6.64 7.60
N LEU A 127 7.73 -7.44 7.13
CA LEU A 127 7.32 -7.40 5.73
C LEU A 127 6.65 -6.05 5.43
N PRO A 128 6.86 -5.50 4.23
CA PRO A 128 6.13 -4.30 3.79
C PRO A 128 4.65 -4.62 3.65
N PHE A 129 3.77 -3.81 4.22
CA PHE A 129 2.32 -4.04 4.12
C PHE A 129 1.80 -3.95 2.67
N ALA A 130 2.42 -3.12 1.82
CA ALA A 130 2.05 -2.94 0.42
C ALA A 130 2.71 -3.93 -0.54
N LEU A 131 3.54 -4.86 -0.05
CA LEU A 131 4.32 -5.78 -0.89
C LEU A 131 3.44 -6.54 -1.89
N LYS A 132 2.36 -7.17 -1.40
CA LYS A 132 1.44 -7.94 -2.24
C LYS A 132 0.71 -7.05 -3.25
N TYR A 133 0.38 -5.82 -2.86
CA TYR A 133 -0.30 -4.85 -3.73
C TYR A 133 0.64 -4.43 -4.88
N CYS A 134 1.86 -3.98 -4.56
CA CYS A 134 2.85 -3.53 -5.54
C CYS A 134 3.27 -4.67 -6.47
N LYS A 135 3.50 -5.88 -5.93
CA LYS A 135 3.79 -7.06 -6.75
C LYS A 135 2.68 -7.33 -7.77
N LYS A 136 1.41 -7.35 -7.34
CA LYS A 136 0.26 -7.60 -8.23
C LYS A 136 0.04 -6.53 -9.31
N ARG A 137 0.57 -5.33 -9.13
CA ARG A 137 0.42 -4.19 -10.07
C ARG A 137 1.71 -3.86 -10.81
N ASN A 138 2.75 -4.67 -10.64
CA ASN A 138 4.06 -4.40 -11.20
C ASN A 138 4.56 -2.99 -10.88
N PHE A 139 4.47 -2.56 -9.62
CA PHE A 139 5.08 -1.31 -9.14
C PHE A 139 6.40 -1.59 -8.45
N ASN A 140 7.36 -0.67 -8.56
CA ASN A 140 8.53 -0.74 -7.69
C ASN A 140 8.09 -0.45 -6.25
N LEU A 141 8.83 -0.98 -5.28
CA LEU A 141 8.55 -0.75 -3.88
C LEU A 141 9.83 -0.41 -3.12
N ILE A 142 9.83 0.71 -2.43
CA ILE A 142 10.77 1.05 -1.37
C ILE A 142 10.04 0.88 -0.04
N SER A 143 10.44 -0.11 0.75
CA SER A 143 9.90 -0.32 2.10
C SER A 143 10.82 0.31 3.13
N VAL A 144 10.27 1.25 3.90
CA VAL A 144 10.95 1.90 5.01
C VAL A 144 10.40 1.30 6.31
N ASN A 145 11.28 0.61 7.03
CA ASN A 145 10.97 -0.07 8.28
C ASN A 145 11.72 0.59 9.43
N GLN A 146 11.02 0.85 10.54
CA GLN A 146 11.66 1.16 11.82
C GLN A 146 11.90 -0.10 12.64
N ASP A 147 12.68 0.01 13.72
CA ASP A 147 12.74 -0.98 14.79
C ASP A 147 11.92 -0.55 16.01
N GLY A 148 10.95 -1.38 16.38
CA GLY A 148 10.12 -1.22 17.56
C GLY A 148 9.33 0.08 17.58
N ASP A 149 9.51 0.83 18.65
CA ASP A 149 8.79 2.07 18.94
C ASP A 149 9.68 3.31 18.72
N SER A 150 10.73 3.21 17.90
CA SER A 150 11.67 4.31 17.59
C SER A 150 11.05 5.49 16.85
N GLN A 151 9.83 5.37 16.32
CA GLN A 151 9.11 6.42 15.57
C GLN A 151 9.94 7.04 14.43
N TYR A 152 10.79 6.24 13.78
CA TYR A 152 11.73 6.66 12.74
C TYR A 152 12.73 7.75 13.14
N GLN A 153 12.94 8.02 14.44
CA GLN A 153 13.74 9.16 14.90
C GLN A 153 15.21 9.14 14.45
N ASP A 154 15.76 7.97 14.07
CA ASP A 154 17.13 7.86 13.56
C ASP A 154 17.24 7.94 12.04
N LEU A 155 16.12 8.06 11.33
CA LEU A 155 16.10 8.33 9.91
C LEU A 155 15.96 9.85 9.72
N SER A 156 17.01 10.51 9.26
CA SER A 156 16.92 11.94 8.91
C SER A 156 16.39 12.11 7.48
N LEU A 157 15.92 13.32 7.15
CA LEU A 157 15.54 13.69 5.78
C LEU A 157 16.69 13.46 4.78
N SER A 158 17.93 13.81 5.17
CA SER A 158 19.11 13.63 4.31
C SER A 158 19.47 12.17 4.11
N ILE A 159 19.46 11.35 5.18
CA ILE A 159 19.71 9.91 5.09
C ILE A 159 18.65 9.25 4.20
N PHE A 160 17.37 9.61 4.38
CA PHE A 160 16.29 9.09 3.55
C PHE A 160 16.51 9.47 2.07
N HIS A 161 16.71 10.75 1.76
CA HIS A 161 16.93 11.21 0.39
C HIS A 161 18.11 10.50 -0.28
N GLU A 162 19.26 10.47 0.37
CA GLU A 162 20.48 9.83 -0.16
C GLU A 162 20.27 8.34 -0.42
N ALA A 163 19.53 7.65 0.46
CA ALA A 163 19.22 6.23 0.29
C ALA A 163 18.32 5.96 -0.93
N VAL A 164 17.31 6.79 -1.17
CA VAL A 164 16.26 6.49 -2.14
C VAL A 164 16.44 7.15 -3.50
N ARG A 165 17.20 8.24 -3.62
CA ARG A 165 17.25 9.08 -4.84
C ARG A 165 17.59 8.34 -6.14
N ASN A 166 18.39 7.28 -6.06
CA ASN A 166 18.80 6.48 -7.23
C ASN A 166 17.76 5.43 -7.66
N TYR A 167 16.68 5.30 -6.90
CA TYR A 167 15.61 4.32 -7.10
C TYR A 167 14.26 4.99 -7.38
N LEU A 168 14.24 6.31 -7.45
CA LEU A 168 13.05 7.09 -7.80
C LEU A 168 12.75 6.96 -9.29
N THR A 169 11.47 7.05 -9.61
CA THR A 169 10.97 7.00 -10.99
C THR A 169 10.23 8.29 -11.33
N SER A 170 9.58 8.33 -12.50
CA SER A 170 8.76 9.46 -12.92
C SER A 170 7.54 9.69 -12.02
N SER A 171 7.05 8.64 -11.33
CA SER A 171 5.94 8.73 -10.38
C SER A 171 6.30 8.05 -9.05
N ASN A 172 6.47 8.84 -7.99
CA ASN A 172 6.82 8.37 -6.65
C ASN A 172 5.64 8.62 -5.70
N ILE A 173 5.24 7.59 -4.95
CA ILE A 173 4.07 7.65 -4.06
C ILE A 173 4.49 7.24 -2.64
N ASN A 174 4.53 8.21 -1.74
CA ASN A 174 4.65 7.95 -0.32
C ASN A 174 3.30 7.46 0.24
N TYR A 175 3.28 6.28 0.84
CA TYR A 175 2.05 5.67 1.36
C TYR A 175 2.23 5.11 2.78
N GLY A 176 1.32 5.49 3.68
CA GLY A 176 1.26 4.88 5.00
C GLY A 176 0.03 5.26 5.82
N ALA A 177 -0.13 4.56 6.94
CA ALA A 177 -1.19 4.80 7.90
C ALA A 177 -0.64 5.07 9.31
N SER A 178 -1.33 5.89 10.12
CA SER A 178 -0.92 6.25 11.47
C SER A 178 0.49 6.89 11.47
N LEU A 179 1.46 6.31 12.16
CA LEU A 179 2.87 6.71 12.06
C LEU A 179 3.41 6.68 10.63
N GLY A 180 3.02 5.68 9.84
CA GLY A 180 3.42 5.60 8.44
C GLY A 180 2.82 6.73 7.61
N GLY A 181 1.61 7.19 7.93
CA GLY A 181 0.97 8.33 7.27
C GLY A 181 1.68 9.65 7.59
N TYR A 182 2.11 9.82 8.85
CA TYR A 182 2.97 10.94 9.22
C TYR A 182 4.30 10.92 8.44
N CYS A 183 4.96 9.76 8.36
CA CYS A 183 6.23 9.65 7.62
C CYS A 183 6.04 9.89 6.12
N ALA A 184 4.93 9.41 5.55
CA ALA A 184 4.59 9.65 4.15
C ALA A 184 4.55 11.15 3.83
N LEU A 185 3.99 11.96 4.73
CA LEU A 185 4.01 13.43 4.63
C LEU A 185 5.41 14.01 4.89
N TYR A 186 6.04 13.64 6.01
CA TYR A 186 7.32 14.22 6.46
C TYR A 186 8.46 14.05 5.45
N TYR A 187 8.52 12.91 4.76
CA TYR A 187 9.56 12.62 3.78
C TYR A 187 9.17 12.99 2.33
N ALA A 188 7.98 13.52 2.08
CA ALA A 188 7.48 13.70 0.72
C ALA A 188 8.29 14.71 -0.10
N GLY A 189 8.59 15.89 0.47
CA GLY A 189 9.16 16.98 -0.32
C GLY A 189 10.61 16.78 -0.72
N VAL A 190 11.40 16.01 0.04
CA VAL A 190 12.78 15.71 -0.35
C VAL A 190 12.89 14.87 -1.62
N ILE A 191 11.81 14.18 -2.01
CA ILE A 191 11.76 13.36 -3.24
C ILE A 191 10.62 13.77 -4.18
N ASN A 192 9.96 14.91 -3.87
CA ASN A 192 8.80 15.41 -4.60
C ASN A 192 7.71 14.34 -4.89
N ALA A 193 7.39 13.52 -3.89
CA ALA A 193 6.45 12.40 -4.04
C ALA A 193 4.98 12.85 -3.93
N ASN A 194 4.09 12.15 -4.65
CA ASN A 194 2.67 12.11 -4.30
C ASN A 194 2.52 11.42 -2.94
N VAL A 195 1.45 11.74 -2.20
CA VAL A 195 1.23 11.23 -0.85
C VAL A 195 -0.16 10.65 -0.71
N ILE A 196 -0.21 9.46 -0.12
CA ILE A 196 -1.42 8.81 0.40
C ILE A 196 -1.20 8.64 1.91
N ALA A 197 -1.75 9.55 2.70
CA ALA A 197 -1.62 9.54 4.16
C ALA A 197 -2.95 9.18 4.82
N ILE A 198 -2.97 8.07 5.57
CA ILE A 198 -4.18 7.59 6.24
C ILE A 198 -4.06 7.80 7.75
N SER A 199 -4.96 8.58 8.34
CA SER A 199 -4.97 8.94 9.77
C SER A 199 -3.57 9.31 10.30
N PRO A 200 -2.84 10.24 9.64
CA PRO A 200 -1.42 10.49 9.91
C PRO A 200 -1.19 10.97 11.34
N LYS A 201 -0.23 10.37 12.04
CA LYS A 201 0.06 10.69 13.44
C LYS A 201 1.42 10.24 13.91
N ASN A 202 2.18 11.12 14.55
CA ASN A 202 3.37 10.77 15.32
C ASN A 202 3.08 10.89 16.82
N SER A 203 2.96 9.75 17.50
CA SER A 203 2.62 9.72 18.93
C SER A 203 3.82 9.99 19.85
N ALA A 204 5.04 10.16 19.32
CA ALA A 204 6.17 10.68 20.08
C ALA A 204 6.39 12.19 19.90
N HIS A 205 5.60 12.86 19.05
CA HIS A 205 5.70 14.30 18.89
C HIS A 205 5.52 15.00 20.25
N PRO A 206 6.39 15.95 20.65
CA PRO A 206 6.36 16.54 21.99
C PRO A 206 4.99 17.11 22.40
N LYS A 207 4.29 17.77 21.46
CA LYS A 207 2.93 18.30 21.66
C LYS A 207 1.83 17.24 21.87
N PHE A 208 2.03 16.00 21.41
CA PHE A 208 1.01 14.94 21.38
C PHE A 208 1.51 13.62 21.99
N ILE A 209 2.53 13.71 22.85
CA ILE A 209 3.30 12.55 23.29
C ILE A 209 2.44 11.59 24.11
N LYS A 210 2.39 10.33 23.68
CA LYS A 210 1.76 9.26 24.48
C LYS A 210 2.71 8.77 25.55
N LYS A 211 2.17 8.35 26.70
CA LYS A 211 2.94 7.90 27.88
C LYS A 211 4.06 6.91 27.52
N ARG A 212 3.81 5.96 26.60
CA ARG A 212 4.78 4.94 26.18
C ARG A 212 6.02 5.48 25.45
N PHE A 213 5.95 6.71 24.94
CA PHE A 213 7.06 7.37 24.24
C PHE A 213 7.73 8.45 25.09
N LYS A 214 7.30 8.64 26.35
CA LYS A 214 7.97 9.55 27.29
C LYS A 214 9.42 9.06 27.49
N GLY A 215 10.38 9.89 27.10
CA GLY A 215 11.81 9.56 27.13
C GLY A 215 12.42 9.24 25.76
N LEU A 216 11.62 9.09 24.71
CA LEU A 216 12.16 9.05 23.35
C LEU A 216 12.72 10.44 23.00
N ASN A 217 13.99 10.48 22.57
CA ASN A 217 14.58 11.71 22.07
C ASN A 217 13.99 12.04 20.69
N PHE A 218 13.16 13.07 20.62
CA PHE A 218 12.52 13.50 19.38
C PHE A 218 13.50 14.32 18.54
N LYS A 219 13.93 13.77 17.39
CA LYS A 219 14.96 14.32 16.49
C LYS A 219 14.40 14.88 15.18
N HIS A 220 13.17 14.51 14.81
CA HIS A 220 12.55 15.06 13.61
C HIS A 220 12.38 16.57 13.72
N LYS A 221 12.53 17.27 12.59
CA LYS A 221 12.15 18.69 12.51
C LYS A 221 10.63 18.82 12.59
N GLU A 222 10.15 20.00 12.94
CA GLU A 222 8.74 20.34 12.73
C GLU A 222 8.44 20.26 11.23
N ILE A 223 7.26 19.78 10.85
CA ILE A 223 6.95 19.53 9.42
C ILE A 223 6.99 20.82 8.58
N ARG A 224 6.69 21.97 9.19
CA ARG A 224 6.82 23.30 8.59
C ARG A 224 8.24 23.65 8.13
N ASP A 225 9.23 23.02 8.77
CA ASP A 225 10.66 23.24 8.51
C ASP A 225 11.22 22.13 7.59
N THR A 226 10.33 21.33 6.97
CA THR A 226 10.68 20.30 6.00
C THR A 226 10.33 20.76 4.58
N PRO A 227 11.04 20.27 3.54
CA PRO A 227 10.66 20.56 2.17
C PRO A 227 9.22 20.11 1.87
N THR A 228 8.46 20.97 1.20
CA THR A 228 7.09 20.66 0.75
C THR A 228 7.13 19.91 -0.59
N SER A 229 6.30 18.87 -0.72
CA SER A 229 6.12 18.20 -2.02
C SER A 229 5.25 19.04 -2.95
N LYS A 230 5.58 19.06 -4.24
CA LYS A 230 4.72 19.59 -5.30
C LYS A 230 3.78 18.53 -5.88
N GLY A 231 3.90 17.27 -5.44
CA GLY A 231 2.99 16.19 -5.81
C GLY A 231 1.61 16.32 -5.18
N ASN A 232 0.68 15.45 -5.60
CA ASN A 232 -0.66 15.38 -5.03
C ASN A 232 -0.61 14.80 -3.62
N VAL A 233 -1.15 15.53 -2.64
CA VAL A 233 -1.19 15.10 -1.24
C VAL A 233 -2.62 14.78 -0.84
N ASN A 234 -2.93 13.50 -0.66
CA ASN A 234 -4.24 13.03 -0.22
C ASN A 234 -4.18 12.57 1.24
N ILE A 235 -5.01 13.18 2.09
CA ILE A 235 -5.08 12.85 3.52
C ILE A 235 -6.49 12.35 3.86
N PHE A 236 -6.57 11.11 4.32
CA PHE A 236 -7.80 10.48 4.78
C PHE A 236 -7.83 10.46 6.30
N PHE A 237 -8.95 10.85 6.92
CA PHE A 237 -9.09 10.87 8.37
C PHE A 237 -10.54 10.77 8.81
N ASP A 238 -10.77 10.34 10.05
CA ASP A 238 -12.09 10.40 10.67
C ASP A 238 -12.23 11.72 11.44
N PRO A 239 -13.16 12.63 11.06
CA PRO A 239 -13.37 13.90 11.75
C PRO A 239 -13.80 13.73 13.22
N TYR A 240 -14.33 12.58 13.62
CA TYR A 240 -14.70 12.30 15.01
C TYR A 240 -13.56 11.71 15.84
N LYS A 241 -12.38 11.49 15.25
CA LYS A 241 -11.16 11.15 15.99
C LYS A 241 -10.39 12.38 16.42
N VAL A 242 -10.83 12.95 17.53
CA VAL A 242 -10.27 14.15 18.18
C VAL A 242 -8.74 14.16 18.24
N GLU A 243 -8.09 13.06 18.63
CA GLU A 243 -6.62 13.03 18.71
C GLU A 243 -5.93 13.14 17.34
N ASP A 244 -6.55 12.63 16.28
CA ASP A 244 -6.00 12.65 14.93
C ASP A 244 -6.27 14.02 14.28
N VAL A 245 -7.48 14.57 14.47
CA VAL A 245 -7.84 15.92 14.04
C VAL A 245 -6.92 16.96 14.67
N LYS A 246 -6.70 16.91 15.99
CA LYS A 246 -5.77 17.84 16.67
C LYS A 246 -4.34 17.74 16.14
N PHE A 247 -3.89 16.54 15.77
CA PHE A 247 -2.56 16.37 15.16
C PHE A 247 -2.52 16.99 13.76
N LEU A 248 -3.56 16.73 12.96
CA LEU A 248 -3.69 17.24 11.60
C LEU A 248 -3.74 18.78 11.56
N GLU A 249 -4.65 19.39 12.33
CA GLU A 249 -4.82 20.84 12.42
C GLU A 249 -3.62 21.53 13.07
N GLY A 250 -3.02 20.93 14.11
CA GLY A 250 -1.94 21.55 14.85
C GLY A 250 -0.57 21.48 14.18
N LEU A 251 -0.35 20.48 13.31
CA LEU A 251 0.97 20.22 12.74
C LEU A 251 1.00 20.10 11.22
N ILE A 252 -0.04 19.60 10.55
CA ILE A 252 0.05 19.30 9.11
C ILE A 252 -0.57 20.42 8.27
N LEU A 253 -1.85 20.73 8.51
CA LEU A 253 -2.63 21.65 7.68
C LEU A 253 -2.09 23.07 7.60
N PRO A 254 -1.53 23.67 8.68
CA PRO A 254 -1.01 25.04 8.60
C PRO A 254 0.16 25.21 7.63
N TYR A 255 0.72 24.11 7.11
CA TYR A 255 1.96 24.12 6.32
C TYR A 255 1.86 23.31 5.03
N SER A 256 0.63 22.97 4.60
CA SER A 256 0.39 22.14 3.42
C SER A 256 -0.71 22.74 2.54
N ASP A 257 -0.35 23.72 1.72
CA ASP A 257 -1.28 24.45 0.84
C ASP A 257 -1.92 23.57 -0.25
N ASN A 258 -1.37 22.37 -0.48
CA ASN A 258 -1.72 21.49 -1.61
C ASN A 258 -2.43 20.20 -1.17
N CYS A 259 -2.95 20.15 0.07
CA CYS A 259 -3.60 18.95 0.60
C CYS A 259 -5.06 18.82 0.15
N LYS A 260 -5.40 17.65 -0.39
CA LYS A 260 -6.78 17.19 -0.54
C LYS A 260 -7.17 16.40 0.70
N LEU A 261 -8.20 16.87 1.39
CA LEU A 261 -8.72 16.26 2.61
C LEU A 261 -9.91 15.37 2.28
N HIS A 262 -9.88 14.14 2.78
CA HIS A 262 -10.88 13.10 2.55
C HIS A 262 -11.44 12.65 3.90
N PRO A 263 -12.43 13.36 4.46
CA PRO A 263 -13.06 12.97 5.72
C PRO A 263 -13.86 11.68 5.53
N LEU A 264 -13.73 10.73 6.46
CA LEU A 264 -14.53 9.51 6.53
C LEU A 264 -15.14 9.38 7.94
N PRO A 265 -16.32 9.98 8.16
CA PRO A 265 -16.98 9.99 9.46
C PRO A 265 -17.17 8.59 10.05
N HIS A 266 -16.77 8.41 11.30
CA HIS A 266 -16.87 7.14 12.03
C HIS A 266 -16.04 5.98 11.45
N ALA A 267 -15.07 6.25 10.56
CA ALA A 267 -14.14 5.23 10.09
C ALA A 267 -13.07 4.83 11.13
N GLY A 268 -12.93 5.61 12.19
CA GLY A 268 -11.98 5.38 13.26
C GLY A 268 -10.52 5.69 12.90
N HIS A 269 -9.61 5.35 13.82
CA HIS A 269 -8.16 5.49 13.56
C HIS A 269 -7.65 4.39 12.61
N GLN A 270 -8.29 3.22 12.61
CA GLN A 270 -7.96 2.12 11.71
C GLN A 270 -8.71 2.26 10.38
N LEU A 271 -8.64 3.43 9.75
CA LEU A 271 -9.42 3.77 8.56
C LEU A 271 -9.19 2.78 7.39
N LEU A 272 -7.97 2.26 7.22
CA LEU A 272 -7.70 1.21 6.23
C LEU A 272 -8.50 -0.08 6.46
N LYS A 273 -8.83 -0.41 7.72
CA LYS A 273 -9.69 -1.55 8.06
C LYS A 273 -11.13 -1.26 7.60
N TYR A 274 -11.65 -0.07 7.90
CA TYR A 274 -12.97 0.37 7.45
C TYR A 274 -13.11 0.28 5.92
N VAL A 275 -12.20 0.91 5.17
CA VAL A 275 -12.24 0.89 3.69
C VAL A 275 -12.06 -0.53 3.13
N LYS A 276 -11.29 -1.39 3.82
CA LYS A 276 -11.18 -2.81 3.45
C LYS A 276 -12.48 -3.57 3.67
N GLU A 277 -13.20 -3.31 4.75
CA GLU A 277 -14.50 -3.93 5.06
C GLU A 277 -15.57 -3.53 4.02
N LEU A 278 -15.45 -2.33 3.43
CA LEU A 278 -16.27 -1.90 2.29
C LEU A 278 -15.88 -2.55 0.95
N GLY A 279 -14.76 -3.28 0.88
CA GLY A 279 -14.30 -3.91 -0.35
C GLY A 279 -13.64 -2.97 -1.38
N CYS A 280 -13.62 -1.66 -1.15
CA CYS A 280 -13.13 -0.66 -2.10
C CYS A 280 -11.66 -0.25 -1.91
N LEU A 281 -10.94 -0.76 -0.89
CA LEU A 281 -9.56 -0.33 -0.60
C LEU A 281 -8.62 -0.42 -1.81
N THR A 282 -8.71 -1.49 -2.58
CA THR A 282 -7.81 -1.68 -3.72
C THR A 282 -8.09 -0.66 -4.82
N GLU A 283 -9.37 -0.43 -5.11
CA GLU A 283 -9.83 0.54 -6.10
C GLU A 283 -9.48 1.98 -5.69
N LEU A 284 -9.62 2.30 -4.40
CA LEU A 284 -9.20 3.58 -3.85
C LEU A 284 -7.72 3.84 -4.12
N ILE A 285 -6.83 2.93 -3.74
CA ILE A 285 -5.39 3.13 -3.97
C ILE A 285 -5.08 3.20 -5.47
N ASP A 286 -5.73 2.39 -6.30
CA ASP A 286 -5.56 2.44 -7.76
C ASP A 286 -5.96 3.80 -8.34
N SER A 287 -7.06 4.41 -7.87
CA SER A 287 -7.47 5.75 -8.30
C SER A 287 -6.47 6.83 -7.87
N LEU A 288 -5.94 6.73 -6.65
CA LEU A 288 -4.97 7.68 -6.11
C LEU A 288 -3.64 7.65 -6.87
N VAL A 289 -3.24 6.48 -7.41
CA VAL A 289 -2.03 6.34 -8.26
C VAL A 289 -2.13 7.20 -9.52
N ILE A 290 -3.33 7.35 -10.08
CA ILE A 290 -3.59 8.17 -11.28
C ILE A 290 -4.06 9.59 -10.93
N ASN A 291 -3.92 9.99 -9.66
CA ASN A 291 -4.32 11.30 -9.12
C ASN A 291 -5.84 11.58 -9.15
N GLU A 292 -6.63 10.52 -9.25
CA GLU A 292 -8.08 10.53 -9.03
C GLU A 292 -8.38 10.12 -7.58
N CYS A 293 -9.63 10.27 -7.16
CA CYS A 293 -10.12 9.68 -5.91
C CYS A 293 -11.54 9.21 -6.17
N ILE A 294 -11.80 7.92 -5.93
CA ILE A 294 -13.18 7.42 -5.92
C ILE A 294 -13.91 7.96 -4.69
N ASP A 295 -15.22 8.15 -4.82
CA ASP A 295 -16.07 8.39 -3.68
C ASP A 295 -16.20 7.10 -2.86
N ILE A 296 -15.99 7.22 -1.56
CA ILE A 296 -16.25 6.13 -0.62
C ILE A 296 -17.64 6.36 -0.09
N GLU A 297 -18.55 5.43 -0.35
CA GLU A 297 -19.93 5.54 0.12
C GLU A 297 -19.96 5.70 1.65
N GLU A 298 -20.46 6.85 2.08
CA GLU A 298 -20.57 7.16 3.49
C GLU A 298 -21.72 6.39 4.14
N ASN A 299 -21.63 6.16 5.45
CA ASN A 299 -22.68 5.52 6.25
C ASN A 299 -23.05 4.08 5.85
N VAL A 300 -22.23 3.42 5.03
CA VAL A 300 -22.34 1.98 4.83
C VAL A 300 -21.98 1.28 6.14
N GLU A 301 -22.96 0.57 6.69
CA GLU A 301 -22.79 -0.15 7.94
C GLU A 301 -21.82 -1.31 7.77
N ASN A 302 -20.72 -1.23 8.51
CA ASN A 302 -19.85 -2.36 8.77
C ASN A 302 -19.49 -2.38 10.26
N SER A 303 -18.83 -3.45 10.69
CA SER A 303 -18.47 -3.63 12.09
C SER A 303 -17.65 -2.44 12.62
N THR A 304 -16.69 -1.91 11.84
CA THR A 304 -15.86 -0.77 12.27
C THR A 304 -16.69 0.51 12.44
N TYR A 305 -17.52 0.85 11.45
CA TYR A 305 -18.40 2.03 11.49
C TYR A 305 -19.32 2.00 12.71
N LEU A 306 -20.03 0.89 12.91
CA LEU A 306 -20.97 0.75 14.01
C LEU A 306 -20.27 0.87 15.37
N ALA A 307 -19.09 0.26 15.54
CA ALA A 307 -18.33 0.39 16.77
C ALA A 307 -17.89 1.83 17.06
N GLU A 308 -17.43 2.56 16.05
CA GLU A 308 -16.95 3.94 16.22
C GLU A 308 -18.10 4.92 16.42
N LYS A 309 -19.24 4.72 15.74
CA LYS A 309 -20.47 5.46 15.96
C LYS A 309 -21.07 5.20 17.34
N ALA A 310 -21.05 3.95 17.82
CA ALA A 310 -21.45 3.61 19.18
C ALA A 310 -20.62 4.39 20.23
N TRP A 311 -19.29 4.45 20.06
CA TRP A 311 -18.44 5.24 20.95
C TRP A 311 -18.71 6.75 20.88
N PHE A 312 -19.06 7.26 19.71
CA PHE A 312 -19.47 8.65 19.55
C PHE A 312 -20.77 8.92 20.32
N LEU A 313 -21.81 8.12 20.10
CA LEU A 313 -23.11 8.24 20.78
C LEU A 313 -23.01 8.07 22.30
N TYR A 314 -22.17 7.15 22.76
CA TYR A 314 -21.94 6.95 24.20
C TYR A 314 -21.38 8.22 24.88
N ARG A 315 -20.51 8.97 24.18
CA ARG A 315 -19.95 10.24 24.68
C ARG A 315 -20.94 11.39 24.62
N ASP A 316 -21.94 11.28 23.76
CA ASP A 316 -23.04 12.23 23.60
C ASP A 316 -24.24 11.89 24.50
N ASP A 317 -24.02 11.04 25.52
CA ASP A 317 -25.02 10.54 26.48
C ASP A 317 -26.20 9.76 25.87
N ASN A 318 -26.10 9.34 24.60
CA ASN A 318 -27.08 8.47 23.96
C ASN A 318 -26.74 6.98 24.17
N LYS A 319 -26.80 6.56 25.43
CA LYS A 319 -26.30 5.26 25.91
C LYS A 319 -27.03 4.06 25.34
N GLU A 320 -28.37 4.08 25.28
CA GLU A 320 -29.15 2.95 24.77
C GLU A 320 -28.87 2.68 23.29
N VAL A 321 -28.86 3.72 22.45
CA VAL A 321 -28.55 3.58 21.02
C VAL A 321 -27.08 3.16 20.82
N ALA A 322 -26.16 3.66 21.65
CA ALA A 322 -24.76 3.23 21.62
C ALA A 322 -24.61 1.74 21.92
N LYS A 323 -25.35 1.21 22.91
CA LYS A 323 -25.36 -0.22 23.25
C LYS A 323 -25.87 -1.06 22.07
N GLU A 324 -27.00 -0.66 21.48
CA GLU A 324 -27.57 -1.33 20.31
C GLU A 324 -26.58 -1.38 19.14
N MET A 325 -25.94 -0.25 18.80
CA MET A 325 -24.95 -0.19 17.73
C MET A 325 -23.72 -1.06 18.02
N ALA A 326 -23.28 -1.12 19.28
CA ALA A 326 -22.16 -1.96 19.67
C ALA A 326 -22.50 -3.46 19.56
N LEU A 327 -23.72 -3.87 19.91
CA LEU A 327 -24.20 -5.24 19.70
C LEU A 327 -24.24 -5.58 18.20
N ARG A 328 -24.87 -4.72 17.37
CA ARG A 328 -24.91 -4.90 15.91
C ARG A 328 -23.53 -4.98 15.27
N SER A 329 -22.56 -4.19 15.77
CA SER A 329 -21.16 -4.27 15.34
C SER A 329 -20.58 -5.68 15.53
N MET A 330 -20.85 -6.30 16.69
CA MET A 330 -20.41 -7.64 17.05
C MET A 330 -21.13 -8.73 16.26
N ASP A 331 -22.40 -8.53 15.92
CA ASP A 331 -23.18 -9.44 15.07
C ASP A 331 -22.63 -9.53 13.65
N ILE A 332 -22.11 -8.42 13.10
CA ILE A 332 -21.44 -8.40 11.79
C ILE A 332 -20.09 -9.10 11.85
N ALA A 333 -19.23 -8.71 12.80
CA ALA A 333 -17.91 -9.31 12.99
C ALA A 333 -17.33 -8.99 14.38
N PRO A 334 -16.48 -9.85 14.95
CA PRO A 334 -15.79 -9.57 16.21
C PRO A 334 -15.04 -8.24 16.20
N ASN A 335 -15.35 -7.37 17.16
CA ASN A 335 -14.79 -6.03 17.23
C ASN A 335 -14.45 -5.61 18.66
N ARG A 336 -13.15 -5.58 18.95
CA ARG A 336 -12.64 -5.21 20.28
C ARG A 336 -13.12 -3.83 20.75
N ARG A 337 -13.34 -2.86 19.85
CA ARG A 337 -13.84 -1.54 20.26
C ARG A 337 -15.30 -1.62 20.74
N ALA A 338 -16.13 -2.40 20.06
CA ALA A 338 -17.51 -2.64 20.48
C ALA A 338 -17.54 -3.44 21.80
N GLU A 339 -16.76 -4.51 21.90
CA GLU A 339 -16.60 -5.31 23.13
C GLU A 339 -16.21 -4.45 24.34
N MET A 340 -15.20 -3.59 24.20
CA MET A 340 -14.78 -2.67 25.26
C MET A 340 -15.86 -1.66 25.66
N LEU A 341 -16.74 -1.27 24.74
CA LEU A 341 -17.84 -0.36 25.05
C LEU A 341 -18.96 -1.11 25.77
N LEU A 342 -19.29 -2.32 25.32
CA LEU A 342 -20.30 -3.18 25.95
C LEU A 342 -19.97 -3.50 27.41
N SER A 343 -18.69 -3.60 27.78
CA SER A 343 -18.26 -3.79 29.17
C SER A 343 -18.47 -2.56 30.08
N LEU A 344 -18.92 -1.42 29.56
CA LEU A 344 -19.21 -0.20 30.32
C LEU A 344 -20.71 -0.01 30.61
N PHE A 345 -21.56 -0.87 30.05
CA PHE A 345 -22.98 -0.98 30.39
C PHE A 345 -23.18 -2.12 31.39
#